data_AF-A0A958GKH9-F1
#
_entry.id   AF-A0A958GKH9-F1
#
_cell.length_a   1.000
_cell.length_b   1.000
_cell.length_c   1.000
_cell.angle_alpha   90.00
_cell.angle_beta   90.00
_cell.angle_gamma   90.00
#
_symmetry.space_group_name_H-M   'P 1'
#
loop_
_entity.id
_entity.type
_entity.pdbx_description
1 polymer ?
#
loop_
_entity_poly.entity_id
_entity_poly.type
_entity_poly.pdbx_seq_one_letter_code
_entity_poly.pdbx_strand_id
1 'polypeptide(L)'
;LMLVGRFDYMSRGPLDNTHLRFFTVRAFKKLPHVLGVNPQSFRVGGTIVPLELMTPEWIWNNSFFQTLSQIRQSLANSLPGLFAYQFVTVFRVP
;
A
#
# COMPACT_ATOMS: atom_id res chain seq x y z
N LEU A 1 -5.60 -19.20 -5.13
CA LEU A 1 -5.22 -17.80 -5.47
C LEU A 1 -4.92 -16.89 -4.27
N MET A 2 -5.17 -17.31 -3.01
CA MET A 2 -4.92 -16.48 -1.81
C MET A 2 -3.46 -16.05 -1.64
N LEU A 3 -2.50 -16.91 -2.01
CA LEU A 3 -1.06 -16.61 -1.96
C LEU A 3 -0.64 -15.40 -2.83
N VAL A 4 -1.50 -14.97 -3.77
CA VAL A 4 -1.26 -13.82 -4.66
C VAL A 4 -2.10 -12.60 -4.23
N GLY A 5 -2.55 -12.56 -2.97
CA GLY A 5 -3.28 -11.42 -2.41
C GLY A 5 -4.71 -11.25 -2.95
N ARG A 6 -5.31 -12.31 -3.51
CA ARG A 6 -6.72 -12.31 -3.91
C ARG A 6 -7.56 -12.99 -2.83
N PHE A 7 -8.26 -12.14 -2.07
CA PHE A 7 -9.20 -12.53 -1.03
C PHE A 7 -10.59 -12.08 -1.48
N ASP A 8 -11.37 -13.01 -2.03
CA ASP A 8 -12.74 -12.76 -2.45
C ASP A 8 -13.66 -13.09 -1.28
N TYR A 9 -14.10 -12.06 -0.55
CA TYR A 9 -14.92 -12.22 0.66
C TYR A 9 -16.37 -12.60 0.30
N MET A 10 -16.94 -13.48 1.10
CA MET A 10 -18.26 -14.08 0.90
C MET A 10 -19.16 -13.80 2.11
N SER A 11 -20.45 -14.13 2.01
CA SER A 11 -21.41 -13.96 3.11
C SER A 11 -21.25 -14.95 4.26
N ARG A 12 -20.46 -16.03 4.08
CA ARG A 12 -20.18 -17.08 5.08
C ARG A 12 -18.80 -17.70 4.81
N GLY A 13 -18.20 -18.30 5.83
CA GLY A 13 -16.93 -19.06 5.74
C GLY A 13 -15.72 -18.30 6.30
N PRO A 14 -14.49 -18.80 6.13
CA PRO A 14 -13.28 -18.20 6.71
C PRO A 14 -12.90 -16.83 6.11
N LEU A 15 -13.49 -16.46 4.98
CA LEU A 15 -13.43 -15.11 4.39
C LEU A 15 -14.80 -14.44 4.44
N ASP A 16 -15.52 -14.60 5.55
CA ASP A 16 -16.76 -13.88 5.78
C ASP A 16 -16.50 -12.37 5.87
N ASN A 17 -17.44 -11.58 5.37
CA ASN A 17 -17.44 -10.12 5.43
C ASN A 17 -17.43 -9.55 6.85
N THR A 18 -17.85 -10.34 7.83
CA THR A 18 -17.85 -9.96 9.27
C THR A 18 -16.47 -10.10 9.92
N HIS A 19 -15.54 -10.83 9.30
CA HIS A 19 -14.20 -11.05 9.83
C HIS A 19 -13.21 -9.97 9.39
N LEU A 20 -12.04 -9.94 10.04
CA LEU A 20 -10.92 -9.08 9.66
C LEU A 20 -10.57 -9.29 8.18
N ARG A 21 -10.55 -8.18 7.43
CA ARG A 21 -10.20 -8.17 6.02
C ARG A 21 -8.71 -7.88 5.85
N PHE A 22 -8.03 -8.72 5.08
CA PHE A 22 -6.74 -8.42 4.51
C PHE A 22 -6.82 -7.21 3.56
N PHE A 23 -6.09 -6.17 3.92
CA PHE A 23 -5.96 -4.95 3.10
C PHE A 23 -4.89 -5.16 2.03
N THR A 24 -5.31 -5.50 0.82
CA THR A 24 -4.40 -5.66 -0.32
C THR A 24 -4.48 -4.47 -1.26
N VAL A 25 -3.45 -4.29 -2.11
CA VAL A 25 -3.44 -3.25 -3.15
C VAL A 25 -4.69 -3.35 -4.05
N ARG A 26 -5.17 -4.57 -4.31
CA ARG A 26 -6.37 -4.80 -5.12
C ARG A 26 -7.64 -4.33 -4.41
N ALA A 27 -7.77 -4.60 -3.11
CA ALA A 27 -8.89 -4.10 -2.31
C ALA A 27 -8.84 -2.56 -2.21
N PHE A 28 -7.64 -2.01 -2.01
CA PHE A 28 -7.41 -0.56 -1.94
C PHE A 28 -7.82 0.16 -3.23
N LYS A 29 -7.47 -0.37 -4.40
CA LYS A 29 -7.90 0.15 -5.72
C LYS A 29 -9.42 0.19 -5.91
N LYS A 30 -10.18 -0.65 -5.20
CA LYS A 30 -11.64 -0.70 -5.30
C LYS A 30 -12.34 0.29 -4.38
N LEU A 31 -11.64 0.87 -3.39
CA LEU A 31 -12.25 1.74 -2.39
C LEU A 31 -13.06 2.92 -2.97
N PRO A 32 -12.59 3.66 -4.00
CA PRO A 32 -13.39 4.74 -4.56
C PRO A 32 -14.75 4.28 -5.09
N HIS A 33 -14.79 3.12 -5.77
CA HIS A 33 -16.03 2.58 -6.30
C HIS A 33 -16.99 2.14 -5.20
N VAL A 34 -16.48 1.61 -4.08
CA VAL A 34 -17.30 1.30 -2.90
C VAL A 34 -17.92 2.57 -2.30
N LEU A 35 -17.24 3.70 -2.42
CA LEU A 35 -17.74 5.02 -2.01
C LEU A 35 -18.64 5.67 -3.07
N GLY A 36 -18.96 4.99 -4.18
CA GLY A 36 -19.76 5.54 -5.28
C GLY A 36 -19.01 6.53 -6.17
N VAL A 37 -17.69 6.63 -6.02
CA VAL A 37 -16.83 7.53 -6.79
C VAL A 37 -16.22 6.79 -7.97
N ASN A 38 -16.36 7.34 -9.17
CA ASN A 38 -15.67 6.87 -10.37
C ASN A 38 -14.56 7.86 -10.74
N PRO A 39 -13.31 7.62 -10.28
CA PRO A 39 -12.22 8.55 -10.49
C PRO A 39 -11.81 8.60 -11.98
N GLN A 40 -11.61 9.81 -12.51
CA GLN A 40 -11.10 10.01 -13.88
C GLN A 40 -9.62 9.59 -14.00
N SER A 41 -8.86 9.76 -12.92
CA SER A 41 -7.50 9.28 -12.81
C SER A 41 -7.29 8.68 -11.43
N PHE A 42 -6.57 7.56 -11.37
CA PHE A 42 -6.29 6.84 -10.14
C PHE A 42 -4.83 6.39 -10.13
N ARG A 43 -4.02 6.95 -9.23
CA ARG A 43 -2.63 6.54 -9.04
C ARG A 43 -2.46 5.95 -7.65
N VAL A 44 -1.78 4.80 -7.57
CA VAL A 44 -1.41 4.18 -6.30
C VAL A 44 0.10 4.27 -6.17
N GLY A 45 0.55 4.76 -5.02
CA GLY A 45 1.94 4.70 -4.58
C GLY A 45 2.05 3.91 -3.29
N GLY A 46 3.28 3.60 -2.92
CA GLY A 46 3.63 3.00 -1.64
C GLY A 46 4.55 3.93 -0.87
N THR A 47 4.43 4.01 0.46
CA THR A 47 5.43 4.68 1.29
C THR A 47 6.35 3.65 1.94
N ILE A 48 7.60 4.03 2.20
CA ILE A 48 8.53 3.21 2.99
C ILE A 48 8.34 3.49 4.49
N VAL A 49 8.80 2.56 5.32
CA VAL A 49 8.88 2.80 6.78
C VAL A 49 9.82 3.99 7.03
N PRO A 50 9.37 5.03 7.76
CA PRO A 50 10.19 6.20 8.09
C PRO A 50 11.17 5.86 9.21
N LEU A 51 12.27 5.18 8.86
CA LEU A 51 13.29 4.73 9.82
C LEU A 51 13.99 5.90 10.52
N GLU A 52 13.96 7.08 9.93
CA GLU A 52 14.53 8.32 10.46
C GLU A 52 13.82 8.75 11.76
N LEU A 53 12.54 8.40 11.91
CA LEU A 53 11.77 8.65 13.14
C LEU A 53 11.98 7.59 14.21
N MET A 54 12.58 6.45 13.85
CA MET A 54 12.73 5.28 14.71
C MET A 54 14.20 5.00 15.09
N THR A 55 15.15 5.71 14.47
CA THR A 55 16.58 5.46 14.65
C THR A 55 17.35 6.75 14.96
N PRO A 56 18.45 6.66 15.74
CA PRO A 56 19.35 7.79 15.98
C PRO A 56 19.88 8.46 14.71
N GLU A 57 20.17 9.77 14.78
CA GLU A 57 20.57 10.60 13.64
C GLU A 57 21.80 10.09 12.87
N TRP A 58 22.80 9.56 13.57
CA TRP A 58 24.02 9.04 12.95
C TRP A 58 23.79 7.86 11.98
N ILE A 59 22.63 7.18 12.06
CA ILE A 59 22.27 6.06 11.19
C ILE A 59 21.70 6.55 9.85
N TRP A 60 20.92 7.63 9.86
CA TRP A 60 20.22 8.11 8.66
C TRP A 60 20.86 9.33 8.00
N ASN A 61 21.67 10.10 8.73
CA ASN A 61 22.35 11.29 8.21
C ASN A 61 23.61 10.93 7.40
N ASN A 62 23.46 10.05 6.41
CA ASN A 62 24.53 9.67 5.49
C ASN A 62 23.98 9.37 4.08
N SER A 63 24.82 9.56 3.06
CA SER A 63 24.43 9.39 1.65
C SER A 63 24.05 7.96 1.30
N PHE A 64 24.60 6.97 2.01
CA PHE A 64 24.28 5.56 1.80
C PHE A 64 22.83 5.25 2.17
N PHE A 65 22.39 5.71 3.33
CA PHE A 65 21.02 5.57 3.79
C PHE A 65 20.03 6.26 2.84
N GLN A 66 20.36 7.46 2.35
CA GLN A 66 19.51 8.17 1.39
C GLN A 66 19.34 7.39 0.07
N THR A 67 20.43 6.81 -0.45
CA THR A 67 20.39 5.97 -1.65
C THR A 67 19.53 4.72 -1.40
N LEU A 68 19.70 4.07 -0.25
CA LEU A 68 18.91 2.90 0.12
C LEU A 68 17.42 3.24 0.27
N SER A 69 17.10 4.39 0.86
CA SER A 69 15.72 4.88 0.97
C SER A 69 15.10 5.16 -0.40
N GLN A 70 15.85 5.72 -1.36
CA GLN A 70 15.37 5.89 -2.73
C GLN A 70 15.09 4.55 -3.43
N ILE A 71 15.98 3.57 -3.27
CA ILE A 71 15.78 2.21 -3.82
C ILE A 71 14.53 1.58 -3.19
N ARG A 72 14.40 1.62 -1.87
CA ARG A 72 13.22 1.11 -1.14
C ARG A 72 11.94 1.81 -1.61
N GLN A 73 11.99 3.13 -1.82
CA GLN A 73 10.84 3.92 -2.28
C GLN A 73 10.45 3.58 -3.72
N SER A 74 11.44 3.35 -4.59
CA SER A 74 11.20 2.87 -5.96
C SER A 74 10.56 1.48 -5.98
N LEU A 75 11.06 0.57 -5.13
CA LEU A 75 10.48 -0.77 -4.95
C LEU A 75 9.06 -0.70 -4.38
N ALA A 76 8.80 0.16 -3.39
CA ALA A 76 7.48 0.39 -2.82
C ALA A 76 6.48 0.93 -3.85
N ASN A 77 6.92 1.74 -4.82
CA ASN A 77 6.06 2.22 -5.90
C ASN A 77 5.83 1.18 -6.99
N SER A 78 6.83 0.35 -7.29
CA SER A 78 6.76 -0.64 -8.38
C SER A 78 6.01 -1.91 -7.95
N LEU A 79 6.25 -2.38 -6.74
CA LEU A 79 5.67 -3.59 -6.14
C LEU A 79 5.12 -3.28 -4.73
N PRO A 80 4.10 -2.40 -4.64
CA PRO A 80 3.60 -1.94 -3.34
C PRO A 80 3.14 -3.07 -2.43
N GLY A 81 2.53 -4.12 -2.98
CA GLY A 81 2.05 -5.25 -2.18
C GLY A 81 3.13 -6.03 -1.43
N LEU A 82 4.41 -5.85 -1.76
CA LEU A 82 5.54 -6.50 -1.09
C LEU A 82 6.40 -5.51 -0.28
N PHE A 83 6.64 -4.30 -0.81
CA PHE A 83 7.63 -3.38 -0.25
C PHE A 83 7.06 -2.13 0.40
N ALA A 84 5.79 -1.80 0.17
CA ALA A 84 5.20 -0.62 0.77
C ALA A 84 4.76 -0.90 2.20
N TYR A 85 5.11 0.00 3.10
CA TYR A 85 4.61 0.02 4.47
C TYR A 85 3.17 0.51 4.53
N GLN A 86 2.83 1.56 3.77
CA GLN A 86 1.46 2.03 3.58
C GLN A 86 1.16 2.22 2.11
N PHE A 87 -0.10 2.05 1.73
CA PHE A 87 -0.60 2.39 0.41
C PHE A 87 -1.17 3.81 0.44
N VAL A 88 -0.75 4.62 -0.53
CA VAL A 88 -1.28 5.96 -0.74
C VAL A 88 -1.89 6.02 -2.13
N THR A 89 -2.98 6.77 -2.27
CA THR A 89 -3.57 7.01 -3.57
C THR A 89 -3.91 8.47 -3.76
N VAL A 90 -3.75 8.93 -5.00
CA VAL A 90 -4.24 10.22 -5.45
C VAL A 90 -5.19 9.93 -6.60
N PHE A 91 -6.40 10.48 -6.50
CA PHE A 91 -7.40 10.34 -7.53
C PHE A 91 -8.17 11.64 -7.73
N ARG A 92 -8.63 11.86 -8.96
CA ARG A 92 -9.42 13.03 -9.34
C ARG A 92 -10.87 12.63 -9.57
N VAL A 93 -11.77 13.33 -8.89
CA VAL A 93 -13.22 13.24 -9.06
C VAL A 93 -13.66 14.29 -10.10
N PRO A 94 -14.68 14.01 -10.95
CA PRO A 94 -15.27 15.01 -11.83
C PRO A 94 -15.75 16.25 -11.10
#